data_AF-A0A257AH48-F1
#
_entry.id   AF-A0A257AH48-F1
#
_cell.length_a   1.000
_cell.length_b   1.000
_cell.length_c   1.000
_cell.angle_alpha   90.00
_cell.angle_beta   90.00
_cell.angle_gamma   90.00
#
_symmetry.space_group_name_H-M   'P 1'
#
loop_
_entity.id
_entity.type
_entity.pdbx_description
1 polymer ?
#
loop_
_entity_poly.entity_id
_entity_poly.type
_entity_poly.pdbx_seq_one_letter_code
_entity_poly.pdbx_strand_id
1 'polypeptide(L)' 'MEIVVGITGASGVVYAVELLKKLKDRGEKIHLIVSENGEKVLR' A
#
# COMPACT_ATOMS: atom_id res chain seq x y z
N MET A 1 15.34 -4.50 -1.65
CA MET A 1 14.91 -4.31 -0.25
C MET A 1 13.69 -5.17 0.03
N GLU A 2 13.48 -5.51 1.29
CA GLU A 2 12.27 -6.17 1.76
C GLU A 2 11.50 -5.17 2.63
N ILE A 3 10.28 -4.82 2.21
CA ILE A 3 9.52 -3.68 2.76
C ILE A 3 8.14 -4.16 3.20
N VAL A 4 7.73 -3.78 4.41
CA VAL A 4 6.35 -3.94 4.88
C VAL A 4 5.59 -2.64 4.65
N VAL A 5 4.46 -2.69 3.96
CA VAL A 5 3.58 -1.54 3.73
C VAL A 5 2.24 -1.79 4.43
N GLY A 6 1.92 -0.93 5.40
CA GLY A 6 0.62 -0.94 6.08
C GLY A 6 -0.30 0.16 5.55
N ILE A 7 -1.48 -0.20 5.09
CA ILE A 7 -2.53 0.73 4.63
C ILE A 7 -3.69 0.70 5.63
N THR A 8 -4.06 1.88 6.14
CA THR A 8 -5.20 2.07 7.05
C THR A 8 -6.26 3.00 6.44
N GLY A 9 -7.36 3.26 7.15
CA GLY A 9 -8.51 4.04 6.66
C GLY A 9 -8.30 5.57 6.64
N ALA A 10 -7.16 6.05 6.19
CA ALA A 10 -6.91 7.49 6.00
C ALA A 10 -7.26 7.92 4.56
N SER A 11 -7.56 9.21 4.35
CA SER A 11 -7.90 9.76 3.03
C SER A 11 -6.76 9.64 1.99
N GLY A 12 -5.51 9.52 2.45
CA GLY A 12 -4.32 9.40 1.60
C GLY A 12 -4.06 8.01 0.99
N VAL A 13 -5.01 7.08 1.09
CA VAL A 13 -4.90 5.71 0.57
C VAL A 13 -4.46 5.64 -0.90
N VAL A 14 -4.86 6.60 -1.73
CA VAL A 14 -4.45 6.67 -3.14
C VAL A 14 -2.94 6.76 -3.33
N TYR A 15 -2.22 7.40 -2.40
CA TYR A 15 -0.76 7.49 -2.46
C TYR A 15 -0.09 6.15 -2.20
N ALA A 16 -0.71 5.29 -1.40
CA ALA A 16 -0.20 3.94 -1.16
C ALA A 16 -0.25 3.09 -2.43
N VAL A 17 -1.29 3.27 -3.27
CA VAL A 17 -1.38 2.58 -4.57
C VAL A 17 -0.23 2.98 -5.49
N GLU A 18 0.06 4.28 -5.59
CA GLU A 18 1.15 4.77 -6.44
C GLU A 18 2.53 4.34 -5.91
N LEU A 19 2.72 4.37 -4.58
CA LEU A 19 3.92 3.85 -3.93
C LEU A 19 4.15 2.37 -4.28
N LEU A 20 3.12 1.54 -4.17
CA LEU A 20 3.21 0.10 -4.46
C LEU A 20 3.61 -0.16 -5.92
N LYS A 21 3.09 0.63 -6.88
CA LYS A 21 3.50 0.55 -8.29
C LYS A 21 4.99 0.86 -8.45
N LYS A 22 5.47 1.98 -7.88
CA LYS A 22 6.89 2.36 -7.98
C LYS A 22 7.83 1.38 -7.31
N LEU A 23 7.44 0.80 -6.17
CA LEU A 23 8.23 -0.22 -5.50
C LEU A 23 8.26 -1.53 -6.32
N LYS A 24 7.14 -1.90 -6.93
CA LYS A 24 7.07 -3.05 -7.85
C LYS A 24 7.95 -2.84 -9.09
N ASP A 25 7.90 -1.66 -9.71
CA ASP A 25 8.72 -1.33 -10.89
C ASP A 25 10.23 -1.39 -10.58
N ARG A 26 10.61 -1.12 -9.33
CA ARG A 26 11.98 -1.24 -8.83
C ARG A 26 12.41 -2.67 -8.47
N GLY A 27 11.50 -3.65 -8.56
CA GLY A 27 11.77 -5.04 -8.18
C GLY A 27 11.89 -5.27 -6.67
N GLU A 28 11.33 -4.38 -5.85
CA GLU A 28 11.35 -4.53 -4.40
C GLU A 28 10.38 -5.64 -3.95
N LYS A 29 10.75 -6.41 -2.91
CA LYS A 29 9.86 -7.40 -2.30
C LYS A 29 8.98 -6.70 -1.26
N ILE A 30 7.66 -6.79 -1.43
CA ILE A 30 6.70 -6.07 -0.61
C ILE A 30 5.80 -7.06 0.14
N HIS A 31 5.69 -6.86 1.45
CA HIS A 31 4.66 -7.48 2.29
C HIS A 31 3.58 -6.44 2.56
N LEU A 32 2.40 -6.64 1.99
CA LEU A 32 1.28 -5.70 2.09
C LEU A 32 0.33 -6.11 3.21
N ILE A 33 -0.02 -5.17 4.10
CA ILE A 33 -1.06 -5.32 5.12
C ILE A 33 -2.07 -4.20 4.92
N VAL A 34 -3.35 -4.53 4.86
CA VAL A 34 -4.43 -3.56 4.72
C VAL A 34 -5.45 -3.82 5.82
N SER A 35 -5.85 -2.78 6.56
CA SER A 35 -6.94 -2.91 7.54
C SER A 35 -8.30 -2.90 6.84
N GLU A 36 -9.33 -3.44 7.49
CA GLU A 36 -10.70 -3.41 6.93
C GLU A 36 -11.16 -2.00 6.55
N ASN A 37 -10.82 -1.00 7.36
CA ASN A 37 -11.13 0.40 7.03
C ASN A 37 -10.28 0.94 5.88
N GLY A 38 -9.02 0.50 5.74
CA GLY A 38 -8.20 0.81 4.57
C GLY A 38 -8.80 0.25 3.29
N GLU A 39 -9.33 -0.97 3.34
CA GLU A 39 -10.04 -1.59 2.23
C GLU A 39 -11.33 -0.83 1.87
N LYS A 40 -12.11 -0.41 2.86
CA LYS A 40 -13.32 0.40 2.63
C LYS A 40 -13.03 1.74 1.94
N VAL A 41 -11.90 2.36 2.24
CA VAL A 41 -11.47 3.63 1.60
C VAL A 41 -10.85 3.40 0.21
N LEU A 42 -10.36 2.19 -0.07
CA LEU A 42 -9.85 1.80 -1.40
C LEU A 42 -10.96 1.52 -2.43
N ARG A 43 -12.17 1.17 -1.97
CA ARG A 43 -13.34 0.85 -2.82
C ARG A 43 -14.01 2.12 -3.34
#